data_AF-A0A6I6QZF5-F1
#
_entry.id   AF-A0A6I6QZF5-F1
#
_cell.length_a   1.000
_cell.length_b   1.000
_cell.length_c   1.000
_cell.angle_alpha   90.00
_cell.angle_beta   90.00
_cell.angle_gamma   90.00
#
_symmetry.space_group_name_H-M   'P 1'
#
loop_
_entity.id
_entity.type
_entity.pdbx_description
1 polymer ?
#
loop_
_entity_poly.entity_id
_entity_poly.type
_entity_poly.pdbx_seq_one_letter_code
_entity_poly.pdbx_strand_id
1 'polypeptide(L)'
;MRILDITSPYWLDDPRVADGRAHSLMELACPARDASAILAAPCSCMPVPTARAYGADSKRLLGAFLLPFPYLPHEVSARYVGETDASWQLRVVSALDAMGLVDADGDGMPEWGRLEGAPNSPEQAQACADRLDGAVDSDPVFDALAASLADAVAKVWPGGYPVDDEVYVWQNLAPICLVGSAALSAHRALAAAPVDPAGSVDLLKAMRQSFGPYFAPEEMTPVGVGAWYDKHVGDAAVMMDALVSLGLESQESADLVKEVANEPRA
;
A
#
# COMPACT_ATOMS: atom_id res chain seq x y z
N MET A 1 8.97 -3.56 25.49
CA MET A 1 8.27 -3.17 24.25
C MET A 1 9.05 -2.07 23.58
N ARG A 2 9.92 -2.42 22.63
CA ARG A 2 10.57 -1.47 21.71
C ARG A 2 9.69 -1.21 20.49
N ILE A 3 9.71 -0.01 19.94
CA ILE A 3 9.01 0.30 18.69
C ILE A 3 9.81 -0.32 17.52
N LEU A 4 9.12 -0.95 16.57
CA LEU A 4 9.73 -1.47 15.35
C LEU A 4 10.15 -0.31 14.45
N ASP A 5 11.37 -0.40 13.92
CA ASP A 5 11.93 0.55 12.95
C ASP A 5 12.30 -0.20 11.66
N ILE A 6 11.31 -0.90 11.12
CA ILE A 6 11.38 -1.63 9.86
C ILE A 6 10.17 -1.22 9.03
N THR A 7 10.39 -1.03 7.75
CA THR A 7 9.40 -0.51 6.81
C THR A 7 9.09 -1.60 5.79
N SER A 8 7.83 -1.66 5.35
CA SER A 8 7.39 -2.65 4.38
C SER A 8 6.26 -2.08 3.52
N PRO A 9 6.22 -2.41 2.22
CA PRO A 9 5.08 -2.08 1.39
C PRO A 9 3.88 -3.01 1.66
N TYR A 10 4.04 -4.10 2.42
CA TYR A 10 3.04 -5.18 2.57
C TYR A 10 2.36 -5.25 3.94
N TRP A 11 2.88 -4.52 4.92
CA TRP A 11 2.30 -4.39 6.26
C TRP A 11 2.68 -3.04 6.86
N LEU A 12 1.97 -2.62 7.91
CA LEU A 12 2.22 -1.33 8.52
C LEU A 12 1.87 -1.33 10.02
N ASP A 13 2.67 -0.65 10.84
CA ASP A 13 2.44 -0.54 12.28
C ASP A 13 1.83 0.79 12.72
N ASP A 14 1.58 1.74 11.81
CA ASP A 14 0.97 3.04 12.12
C ASP A 14 0.04 3.55 10.99
N PRO A 15 -1.27 3.23 10.99
CA PRO A 15 -2.17 3.49 9.86
C PRO A 15 -2.23 4.97 9.43
N ARG A 16 -1.81 5.90 10.29
CA ARG A 16 -1.70 7.33 9.96
C ARG A 16 -0.70 7.60 8.84
N VAL A 17 0.31 6.73 8.66
CA VAL A 17 1.26 6.82 7.55
C VAL A 17 0.55 6.58 6.22
N ALA A 18 -0.34 5.58 6.14
CA ALA A 18 -1.11 5.30 4.94
C ALA A 18 -2.00 6.50 4.57
N ASP A 19 -2.70 7.08 5.55
CA ASP A 19 -3.53 8.28 5.37
C ASP A 19 -2.71 9.49 4.90
N GLY A 20 -1.54 9.72 5.52
CA GLY A 20 -0.64 10.80 5.16
C GLY A 20 -0.09 10.66 3.74
N ARG A 21 0.34 9.46 3.34
CA ARG A 21 0.81 9.16 1.98
C ARG A 21 -0.30 9.32 0.96
N ALA A 22 -1.52 8.87 1.26
CA ALA A 22 -2.68 9.06 0.41
C ALA A 22 -2.97 10.54 0.17
N HIS A 23 -2.87 11.36 1.23
CA HIS A 23 -3.04 12.80 1.13
C HIS A 23 -1.99 13.44 0.22
N SER A 24 -0.70 13.14 0.43
CA SER A 24 0.40 13.64 -0.41
C SER A 24 0.23 13.23 -1.88
N LEU A 25 -0.16 11.99 -2.14
CA LEU A 25 -0.42 11.50 -3.49
C LEU A 25 -1.62 12.21 -4.12
N MET A 26 -2.68 12.47 -3.35
CA MET A 26 -3.85 13.20 -3.84
C MET A 26 -3.50 14.65 -4.20
N GLU A 27 -2.68 15.33 -3.40
CA GLU A 27 -2.18 16.68 -3.74
C GLU A 27 -1.32 16.68 -5.00
N LEU A 28 -0.53 15.63 -5.22
CA LEU A 28 0.33 15.46 -6.39
C LEU A 28 -0.45 15.12 -7.68
N ALA A 29 -1.46 14.27 -7.58
CA ALA A 29 -2.11 13.64 -8.74
C ALA A 29 -3.54 14.12 -9.02
N CYS A 30 -4.36 14.38 -7.98
CA CYS A 30 -5.79 14.68 -8.12
C CYS A 30 -6.30 15.67 -7.04
N PRO A 31 -6.16 16.99 -7.25
CA PRO A 31 -6.46 18.01 -6.23
C PRO A 31 -7.95 18.18 -5.94
N ALA A 32 -8.83 17.46 -6.65
CA ALA A 32 -10.28 17.51 -6.43
C ALA A 32 -10.72 16.91 -5.08
N ARG A 33 -9.79 16.31 -4.30
CA ARG A 33 -10.04 15.71 -2.99
C ARG A 33 -11.15 14.65 -3.01
N ASP A 34 -11.28 13.93 -4.12
CA ASP A 34 -12.14 12.75 -4.17
C ASP A 34 -11.47 11.62 -3.40
N ALA A 35 -11.99 11.32 -2.21
CA ALA A 35 -11.49 10.25 -1.34
C ALA A 35 -11.55 8.86 -1.99
N SER A 36 -12.32 8.69 -3.07
CA SER A 36 -12.36 7.44 -3.86
C SER A 36 -11.32 7.36 -4.98
N ALA A 37 -10.59 8.46 -5.24
CA ALA A 37 -9.56 8.50 -6.27
C ALA A 37 -8.28 7.80 -5.83
N ILE A 38 -7.95 7.80 -4.54
CA ILE A 38 -6.76 7.16 -3.99
C ILE A 38 -7.20 6.12 -2.96
N LEU A 39 -6.70 4.91 -3.11
CA LEU A 39 -6.94 3.83 -2.17
C LEU A 39 -5.74 3.64 -1.25
N ALA A 40 -5.99 3.58 0.05
CA ALA A 40 -4.97 3.38 1.08
C ALA A 40 -5.54 2.54 2.24
N ALA A 41 -5.46 1.23 2.11
CA ALA A 41 -5.72 0.30 3.19
C ALA A 41 -4.64 0.45 4.29
N PRO A 42 -4.99 0.26 5.57
CA PRO A 42 -4.09 0.50 6.69
C PRO A 42 -2.98 -0.54 6.84
N CYS A 43 -2.89 -1.52 5.94
CA CYS A 43 -1.85 -2.55 5.90
C CYS A 43 -0.71 -2.23 4.93
N SER A 44 -0.63 -1.02 4.36
CA SER A 44 0.45 -0.65 3.45
C SER A 44 0.70 0.85 3.47
N CYS A 45 1.97 1.26 3.37
CA CYS A 45 2.34 2.67 3.19
C CYS A 45 2.18 3.14 1.74
N MET A 46 1.83 2.24 0.82
CA MET A 46 1.85 2.47 -0.63
C MET A 46 0.43 2.71 -1.15
N PRO A 47 -0.07 3.96 -1.17
CA PRO A 47 -1.39 4.26 -1.70
C PRO A 47 -1.41 4.06 -3.22
N VAL A 48 -2.53 3.55 -3.73
CA VAL A 48 -2.71 3.25 -5.16
C VAL A 48 -3.84 4.12 -5.72
N PRO A 49 -3.61 4.94 -6.76
CA PRO A 49 -4.68 5.63 -7.45
C PRO A 49 -5.63 4.64 -8.13
N THR A 50 -6.92 4.87 -7.99
CA THR A 50 -7.96 4.11 -8.70
C THR A 50 -8.16 4.67 -10.10
N ALA A 51 -8.91 3.95 -10.95
CA ALA A 51 -9.29 4.45 -12.27
C ALA A 51 -9.99 5.83 -12.21
N ARG A 52 -10.65 6.18 -11.09
CA ARG A 52 -11.26 7.50 -10.90
C ARG A 52 -10.24 8.63 -10.87
N ALA A 53 -9.02 8.40 -10.38
CA ALA A 53 -7.97 9.41 -10.39
C ALA A 53 -7.59 9.85 -11.82
N TYR A 54 -7.81 8.98 -12.80
CA TYR A 54 -7.39 9.17 -14.19
C TYR A 54 -8.54 9.40 -15.17
N GLY A 55 -9.80 9.31 -14.72
CA GLY A 55 -10.97 9.53 -15.56
C GLY A 55 -11.00 10.93 -16.18
N ALA A 56 -11.60 11.05 -17.36
CA ALA A 56 -11.69 12.30 -18.12
C ALA A 56 -12.32 13.46 -17.32
N ASP A 57 -13.27 13.15 -16.43
CA ASP A 57 -13.95 14.13 -15.58
C ASP A 57 -13.09 14.60 -14.39
N SER A 58 -11.96 13.93 -14.11
CA SER A 58 -11.06 14.26 -13.01
C SER A 58 -10.06 15.33 -13.42
N LYS A 59 -9.83 16.30 -12.51
CA LYS A 59 -8.73 17.26 -12.68
C LYS A 59 -7.41 16.52 -12.43
N ARG A 60 -6.70 16.18 -13.51
CA ARG A 60 -5.42 15.47 -13.48
C ARG A 60 -4.27 16.47 -13.49
N LEU A 61 -3.34 16.32 -12.56
CA LEU A 61 -2.12 17.13 -12.52
C LEU A 61 -0.97 16.41 -13.24
N LEU A 62 0.10 17.16 -13.55
CA LEU A 62 1.36 16.60 -14.04
C LEU A 62 1.81 15.41 -13.19
N GLY A 63 1.71 15.53 -11.87
CA GLY A 63 2.12 14.49 -10.93
C GLY A 63 1.38 13.15 -11.10
N ALA A 64 0.16 13.14 -11.63
CA ALA A 64 -0.57 11.90 -11.91
C ALA A 64 0.12 11.07 -13.01
N PHE A 65 0.75 11.75 -13.97
CA PHE A 65 1.43 11.16 -15.12
C PHE A 65 2.92 10.90 -14.87
N LEU A 66 3.45 11.28 -13.70
CA LEU A 66 4.79 10.88 -13.25
C LEU A 66 4.84 9.45 -12.68
N LEU A 67 3.67 8.88 -12.40
CA LEU A 67 3.50 7.59 -11.74
C LEU A 67 3.26 6.46 -12.77
N PRO A 68 3.49 5.19 -12.41
CA PRO A 68 3.27 4.03 -13.30
C PRO A 68 1.81 3.84 -13.75
N PHE A 69 0.84 4.18 -12.91
CA PHE A 69 -0.56 3.73 -13.05
C PHE A 69 -1.28 4.03 -14.38
N PRO A 70 -1.16 5.20 -15.02
CA PRO A 70 -1.88 5.46 -16.27
C PRO A 70 -1.34 4.65 -17.45
N TYR A 71 -0.13 4.10 -17.33
CA TYR A 71 0.55 3.34 -18.39
C TYR A 71 0.53 1.83 -18.14
N LEU A 72 -0.02 1.37 -17.00
CA LEU A 72 -0.03 -0.05 -16.66
C LEU A 72 -0.93 -0.85 -17.60
N PRO A 73 -0.53 -2.07 -17.99
CA PRO A 73 -1.44 -3.00 -18.63
C PRO A 73 -2.71 -3.21 -17.80
N HIS A 74 -3.85 -3.34 -18.50
CA HIS A 74 -5.16 -3.48 -17.86
C HIS A 74 -5.19 -4.68 -16.90
N GLU A 75 -4.53 -5.77 -17.27
CA GLU A 75 -4.49 -6.99 -16.48
C GLU A 75 -3.91 -6.79 -15.07
N VAL A 76 -2.96 -5.87 -14.92
CA VAL A 76 -2.34 -5.51 -13.63
C VAL A 76 -3.21 -4.52 -12.87
N SER A 77 -3.67 -3.44 -13.52
CA SER A 77 -4.34 -2.31 -12.86
C SER A 77 -5.83 -2.53 -12.58
N ALA A 78 -6.50 -3.38 -13.34
CA ALA A 78 -7.92 -3.63 -13.19
C ALA A 78 -8.25 -4.25 -11.83
N ARG A 79 -9.48 -4.03 -11.38
CA ARG A 79 -10.05 -4.68 -10.20
C ARG A 79 -10.96 -5.81 -10.62
N TYR A 80 -10.77 -6.99 -10.03
CA TYR A 80 -11.50 -8.21 -10.36
C TYR A 80 -12.54 -8.57 -9.31
N VAL A 81 -13.47 -9.44 -9.71
CA VAL A 81 -14.57 -9.90 -8.84
C VAL A 81 -14.00 -10.59 -7.60
N GLY A 82 -14.52 -10.22 -6.43
CA GLY A 82 -14.09 -10.77 -5.14
C GLY A 82 -12.92 -10.04 -4.49
N GLU A 83 -12.25 -9.13 -5.20
CA GLU A 83 -11.19 -8.32 -4.58
C GLU A 83 -11.78 -7.28 -3.61
N THR A 84 -11.32 -7.36 -2.37
CA THR A 84 -11.43 -6.25 -1.41
C THR A 84 -10.49 -5.11 -1.82
N ASP A 85 -10.67 -3.94 -1.20
CA ASP A 85 -9.80 -2.78 -1.41
C ASP A 85 -8.34 -3.11 -1.09
N ALA A 86 -8.09 -3.74 0.07
CA ALA A 86 -6.76 -4.13 0.51
C ALA A 86 -6.14 -5.21 -0.39
N SER A 87 -6.91 -6.21 -0.83
CA SER A 87 -6.38 -7.25 -1.73
C SER A 87 -6.01 -6.68 -3.10
N TRP A 88 -6.83 -5.79 -3.65
CA TRP A 88 -6.52 -5.12 -4.90
C TRP A 88 -5.28 -4.24 -4.77
N GLN A 89 -5.19 -3.44 -3.70
CA GLN A 89 -4.02 -2.59 -3.44
C GLN A 89 -2.73 -3.41 -3.35
N LEU A 90 -2.71 -4.42 -2.49
CA LEU A 90 -1.50 -5.20 -2.25
C LEU A 90 -1.10 -6.03 -3.48
N ARG A 91 -2.05 -6.48 -4.30
CA ARG A 91 -1.76 -7.09 -5.59
C ARG A 91 -1.08 -6.13 -6.55
N VAL A 92 -1.59 -4.90 -6.67
CA VAL A 92 -0.97 -3.87 -7.51
C VAL A 92 0.41 -3.49 -6.97
N VAL A 93 0.56 -3.33 -5.65
CA VAL A 93 1.85 -3.05 -4.99
C VAL A 93 2.86 -4.16 -5.28
N SER A 94 2.47 -5.43 -5.09
CA SER A 94 3.34 -6.57 -5.34
C SER A 94 3.75 -6.67 -6.80
N ALA A 95 2.82 -6.41 -7.73
CA ALA A 95 3.14 -6.42 -9.14
C ALA A 95 4.15 -5.32 -9.50
N LEU A 96 3.98 -4.13 -8.95
CA LEU A 96 4.89 -3.00 -9.16
C LEU A 96 6.26 -3.23 -8.52
N ASP A 97 6.30 -3.82 -7.33
CA ASP A 97 7.55 -4.21 -6.67
C ASP A 97 8.32 -5.25 -7.49
N ALA A 98 7.63 -6.30 -7.98
CA ALA A 98 8.24 -7.31 -8.83
C ALA A 98 8.81 -6.72 -10.14
N MET A 99 8.20 -5.63 -10.66
CA MET A 99 8.70 -4.88 -11.82
C MET A 99 9.85 -3.91 -11.47
N GLY A 100 10.23 -3.78 -10.20
CA GLY A 100 11.27 -2.85 -9.73
C GLY A 100 10.82 -1.39 -9.69
N LEU A 101 9.52 -1.14 -9.46
CA LEU A 101 8.92 0.20 -9.44
C LEU A 101 8.60 0.69 -8.02
N VAL A 102 9.08 -0.01 -7.01
CA VAL A 102 9.11 0.43 -5.62
C VAL A 102 10.54 0.83 -5.27
N ASP A 103 10.72 2.05 -4.79
CA ASP A 103 11.98 2.60 -4.30
C ASP A 103 11.85 2.91 -2.80
N ALA A 104 12.89 3.46 -2.19
CA ALA A 104 12.87 3.97 -0.82
C ALA A 104 13.11 5.48 -0.80
N ASP A 105 12.32 6.19 0.00
CA ASP A 105 12.52 7.63 0.20
C ASP A 105 13.73 7.93 1.10
N GLY A 106 13.96 9.21 1.40
CA GLY A 106 15.09 9.65 2.23
C GLY A 106 15.12 9.10 3.65
N ASP A 107 13.99 8.58 4.14
CA ASP A 107 13.84 7.98 5.47
C ASP A 107 13.77 6.43 5.38
N GLY A 108 13.94 5.84 4.20
CA GLY A 108 13.88 4.40 3.99
C GLY A 108 12.46 3.84 3.89
N MET A 109 11.44 4.68 3.76
CA MET A 109 10.06 4.22 3.57
C MET A 109 9.81 3.89 2.08
N PRO A 110 9.08 2.82 1.78
CA PRO A 110 8.71 2.51 0.40
C PRO A 110 7.96 3.67 -0.27
N GLU A 111 8.34 3.98 -1.51
CA GLU A 111 7.67 4.94 -2.38
C GLU A 111 7.62 4.48 -3.84
N TRP A 112 6.75 5.10 -4.64
CA TRP A 112 6.67 4.79 -6.06
C TRP A 112 7.87 5.38 -6.80
N GLY A 113 8.63 4.52 -7.47
CA GLY A 113 9.76 4.94 -8.30
C GLY A 113 9.31 5.87 -9.42
N ARG A 114 10.15 6.83 -9.77
CA ARG A 114 9.91 7.72 -10.92
C ARG A 114 10.13 6.95 -12.22
N LEU A 115 9.22 7.08 -13.17
CA LEU A 115 9.41 6.52 -14.49
C LEU A 115 10.42 7.35 -15.29
N GLU A 116 11.44 6.68 -15.82
CA GLU A 116 12.31 7.29 -16.82
C GLU A 116 11.50 7.64 -18.08
N GLY A 117 11.63 8.87 -18.56
CA GLY A 117 10.87 9.35 -19.72
C GLY A 117 9.45 9.83 -19.42
N ALA A 118 9.05 9.91 -18.13
CA ALA A 118 7.79 10.53 -17.73
C ALA A 118 7.63 11.97 -18.29
N PRO A 119 6.40 12.42 -18.58
CA PRO A 119 6.16 13.79 -19.03
C PRO A 119 6.71 14.80 -18.02
N ASN A 120 7.39 15.84 -18.53
CA ASN A 120 8.08 16.83 -17.70
C ASN A 120 7.46 18.24 -17.77
N SER A 121 6.36 18.38 -18.53
CA SER A 121 5.62 19.63 -18.66
C SER A 121 4.10 19.40 -18.62
N PRO A 122 3.30 20.42 -18.26
CA PRO A 122 1.85 20.33 -18.32
C PRO A 122 1.31 19.96 -19.70
N GLU A 123 1.95 20.42 -20.78
CA GLU A 123 1.55 20.13 -22.16
C GLU A 123 1.75 18.66 -22.52
N GLN A 124 2.87 18.06 -22.11
CA GLN A 124 3.12 16.62 -22.31
C GLN A 124 2.15 15.77 -21.48
N ALA A 125 1.89 16.16 -20.23
CA ALA A 125 0.92 15.48 -19.39
C ALA A 125 -0.50 15.55 -19.98
N GLN A 126 -0.88 16.69 -20.58
CA GLN A 126 -2.16 16.82 -21.28
C GLN A 126 -2.21 15.91 -22.52
N ALA A 127 -1.14 15.82 -23.31
CA ALA A 127 -1.10 14.91 -24.46
C ALA A 127 -1.22 13.43 -24.03
N CYS A 128 -0.56 13.05 -22.93
CA CYS A 128 -0.75 11.73 -22.31
C CYS A 128 -2.19 11.51 -21.83
N ALA A 129 -2.84 12.53 -21.27
CA ALA A 129 -4.23 12.47 -20.85
C ALA A 129 -5.18 12.27 -22.06
N ASP A 130 -4.97 13.03 -23.13
CA ASP A 130 -5.76 12.92 -24.36
C ASP A 130 -5.61 11.52 -24.99
N ARG A 131 -4.41 10.94 -24.92
CA ARG A 131 -4.15 9.56 -25.36
C ARG A 131 -4.81 8.51 -24.48
N LEU A 132 -4.79 8.70 -23.16
CA LEU A 132 -5.43 7.83 -22.18
C LEU A 132 -6.96 7.84 -22.34
N ASP A 133 -7.54 9.00 -22.60
CA ASP A 133 -8.98 9.20 -22.81
C ASP A 133 -9.46 8.73 -24.20
N GLY A 134 -8.54 8.39 -25.10
CA GLY A 134 -8.85 8.04 -26.49
C GLY A 134 -9.27 9.23 -27.35
N ALA A 135 -8.96 10.46 -26.94
CA ALA A 135 -9.16 11.67 -27.74
C ALA A 135 -8.15 11.76 -28.89
N VAL A 136 -6.97 11.14 -28.74
CA VAL A 136 -5.99 10.91 -29.80
C VAL A 136 -5.61 9.43 -29.84
N ASP A 137 -5.32 8.93 -31.04
CA ASP A 137 -4.98 7.51 -31.25
C ASP A 137 -3.57 7.13 -30.76
N SER A 138 -2.65 8.10 -30.71
CA SER A 138 -1.25 7.88 -30.32
C SER A 138 -0.64 9.10 -29.67
N ASP A 139 0.21 8.89 -28.67
CA ASP A 139 1.11 9.90 -28.09
C ASP A 139 2.47 9.24 -27.81
N PRO A 140 3.58 9.77 -28.33
CA PRO A 140 4.87 9.09 -28.27
C PRO A 140 5.41 8.91 -26.85
N VAL A 141 5.07 9.79 -25.90
CA VAL A 141 5.52 9.67 -24.51
C VAL A 141 4.70 8.58 -23.81
N PHE A 142 3.38 8.66 -23.92
CA PHE A 142 2.47 7.67 -23.34
C PHE A 142 2.73 6.27 -23.89
N ASP A 143 2.80 6.12 -25.22
CA ASP A 143 2.95 4.82 -25.87
C ASP A 143 4.31 4.19 -25.55
N ALA A 144 5.38 4.98 -25.42
CA ALA A 144 6.70 4.50 -25.00
C ALA A 144 6.72 4.00 -23.55
N LEU A 145 6.07 4.73 -22.63
CA LEU A 145 5.96 4.33 -21.22
C LEU A 145 5.09 3.07 -21.09
N ALA A 146 3.96 3.00 -21.78
CA ALA A 146 3.09 1.83 -21.79
C ALA A 146 3.82 0.59 -22.34
N ALA A 147 4.59 0.74 -23.42
CA ALA A 147 5.42 -0.34 -23.96
C ALA A 147 6.52 -0.78 -22.98
N SER A 148 7.20 0.17 -22.32
CA SER A 148 8.22 -0.13 -21.31
C SER A 148 7.65 -0.92 -20.12
N LEU A 149 6.46 -0.55 -19.63
CA LEU A 149 5.79 -1.29 -18.56
C LEU A 149 5.29 -2.66 -19.02
N ALA A 150 4.78 -2.78 -20.24
CA ALA A 150 4.41 -4.08 -20.81
C ALA A 150 5.63 -5.01 -20.92
N ASP A 151 6.79 -4.47 -21.33
CA ASP A 151 8.06 -5.22 -21.36
C ASP A 151 8.52 -5.62 -19.95
N ALA A 152 8.32 -4.76 -18.94
CA ALA A 152 8.60 -5.10 -17.54
C ALA A 152 7.72 -6.25 -17.05
N VAL A 153 6.41 -6.20 -17.33
CA VAL A 153 5.47 -7.29 -17.04
C VAL A 153 5.93 -8.58 -17.73
N ALA A 154 6.29 -8.53 -19.02
CA ALA A 154 6.72 -9.71 -19.77
C ALA A 154 8.05 -10.30 -19.26
N LYS A 155 8.92 -9.50 -18.64
CA LYS A 155 10.15 -10.00 -17.99
C LYS A 155 9.85 -10.74 -16.69
N VAL A 156 8.93 -10.22 -15.88
CA VAL A 156 8.54 -10.82 -14.60
C VAL A 156 7.67 -12.06 -14.84
N TRP A 157 6.71 -11.97 -15.76
CA TRP A 157 5.81 -13.06 -16.15
C TRP A 157 5.87 -13.30 -17.66
N PRO A 158 6.84 -14.12 -18.15
CA PRO A 158 6.98 -14.43 -19.58
C PRO A 158 5.77 -15.10 -20.23
N GLY A 159 4.90 -15.72 -19.42
CA GLY A 159 3.63 -16.32 -19.86
C GLY A 159 2.44 -15.36 -19.89
N GLY A 160 2.66 -14.07 -19.57
CA GLY A 160 1.60 -13.09 -19.27
C GLY A 160 1.29 -13.02 -17.77
N TYR A 161 0.78 -11.88 -17.32
CA TYR A 161 0.42 -11.65 -15.92
C TYR A 161 -0.65 -12.67 -15.46
N PRO A 162 -0.38 -13.48 -14.43
CA PRO A 162 -1.27 -14.57 -14.02
C PRO A 162 -2.39 -14.05 -13.11
N VAL A 163 -3.35 -13.34 -13.73
CA VAL A 163 -4.45 -12.65 -13.02
C VAL A 163 -5.15 -13.54 -11.99
N ASP A 164 -5.56 -14.75 -12.38
CA ASP A 164 -6.35 -15.63 -11.50
C ASP A 164 -5.55 -16.06 -10.26
N ASP A 165 -4.26 -16.37 -10.43
CA ASP A 165 -3.37 -16.76 -9.34
C ASP A 165 -3.09 -15.58 -8.41
N GLU A 166 -2.79 -14.41 -8.97
CA GLU A 166 -2.52 -13.18 -8.20
C GLU A 166 -3.75 -12.73 -7.41
N VAL A 167 -4.93 -12.73 -8.04
CA VAL A 167 -6.19 -12.43 -7.36
C VAL A 167 -6.46 -13.43 -6.24
N TYR A 168 -6.26 -14.73 -6.49
CA TYR A 168 -6.44 -15.75 -5.47
C TYR A 168 -5.48 -15.56 -4.29
N VAL A 169 -4.19 -15.35 -4.56
CA VAL A 169 -3.17 -15.13 -3.52
C VAL A 169 -3.54 -13.94 -2.65
N TRP A 170 -3.82 -12.78 -3.26
CA TRP A 170 -4.04 -11.55 -2.50
C TRP A 170 -5.41 -11.48 -1.82
N GLN A 171 -6.44 -12.16 -2.33
CA GLN A 171 -7.71 -12.33 -1.60
C GLN A 171 -7.51 -13.08 -0.28
N ASN A 172 -6.56 -14.02 -0.22
CA ASN A 172 -6.26 -14.79 0.98
C ASN A 172 -5.21 -14.12 1.88
N LEU A 173 -4.24 -13.41 1.28
CA LEU A 173 -3.13 -12.81 2.01
C LEU A 173 -3.45 -11.43 2.60
N ALA A 174 -4.22 -10.58 1.90
CA ALA A 174 -4.51 -9.24 2.39
C ALA A 174 -5.25 -9.20 3.73
N PRO A 175 -6.22 -10.09 4.05
CA PRO A 175 -6.79 -10.18 5.39
C PRO A 175 -5.75 -10.53 6.46
N ILE A 176 -4.77 -11.38 6.14
CA ILE A 176 -3.67 -11.73 7.05
C ILE A 176 -2.79 -10.48 7.30
N CYS A 177 -2.45 -9.73 6.25
CA CYS A 177 -1.73 -8.47 6.36
C CYS A 177 -2.48 -7.42 7.19
N LEU A 178 -3.81 -7.33 7.05
CA LEU A 178 -4.65 -6.42 7.83
C LEU A 178 -4.65 -6.75 9.32
N VAL A 179 -4.85 -8.02 9.68
CA VAL A 179 -4.86 -8.45 11.10
C VAL A 179 -3.46 -8.33 11.71
N GLY A 180 -2.42 -8.76 10.99
CA GLY A 180 -1.04 -8.63 11.43
C GLY A 180 -0.63 -7.17 11.63
N SER A 181 -0.96 -6.29 10.69
CA SER A 181 -0.74 -4.84 10.81
C SER A 181 -1.49 -4.24 12.00
N ALA A 182 -2.75 -4.63 12.23
CA ALA A 182 -3.51 -4.18 13.40
C ALA A 182 -2.87 -4.61 14.72
N ALA A 183 -2.34 -5.84 14.79
CA ALA A 183 -1.60 -6.34 15.95
C ALA A 183 -0.31 -5.56 16.19
N LEU A 184 0.46 -5.27 15.13
CA LEU A 184 1.67 -4.45 15.22
C LEU A 184 1.38 -3.00 15.61
N SER A 185 0.29 -2.41 15.11
CA SER A 185 -0.15 -1.09 15.55
C SER A 185 -0.58 -1.06 17.01
N ALA A 186 -1.27 -2.10 17.49
CA ALA A 186 -1.61 -2.22 18.91
C ALA A 186 -0.34 -2.33 19.78
N HIS A 187 0.63 -3.13 19.34
CA HIS A 187 1.93 -3.22 19.99
C HIS A 187 2.61 -1.85 20.06
N ARG A 188 2.70 -1.11 18.93
CA ARG A 188 3.28 0.24 18.86
C ARG A 188 2.58 1.20 19.82
N ALA A 189 1.24 1.19 19.85
CA ALA A 189 0.46 2.03 20.75
C ALA A 189 0.75 1.74 22.23
N LEU A 190 0.83 0.46 22.61
CA LEU A 190 1.16 0.05 23.98
C LEU A 190 2.60 0.41 24.35
N ALA A 191 3.55 0.21 23.43
CA ALA A 191 4.95 0.56 23.61
C ALA A 191 5.15 2.08 23.79
N ALA A 192 4.40 2.89 23.04
CA ALA A 192 4.46 4.34 23.09
C ALA A 192 3.76 4.93 24.33
N ALA A 193 2.76 4.25 24.90
CA ALA A 193 1.92 4.80 25.97
C ALA A 193 2.67 5.38 27.19
N PRO A 194 3.79 4.79 27.68
CA PRO A 194 4.53 5.36 28.81
C PRO A 194 5.32 6.64 28.48
N VAL A 195 5.69 6.84 27.22
CA VAL A 195 6.58 7.93 26.78
C VAL A 195 5.84 9.03 25.99
N ASP A 196 4.81 8.65 25.25
CA ASP A 196 3.90 9.53 24.50
C ASP A 196 2.44 9.05 24.64
N PRO A 197 1.80 9.33 25.79
CA PRO A 197 0.41 8.93 26.02
C PRO A 197 -0.56 9.55 25.02
N ALA A 198 -0.32 10.78 24.58
CA ALA A 198 -1.19 11.49 23.65
C ALA A 198 -1.12 10.87 22.25
N GLY A 199 0.10 10.64 21.73
CA GLY A 199 0.30 9.98 20.44
C GLY A 199 -0.20 8.54 20.42
N SER A 200 -0.08 7.82 21.54
CA SER A 200 -0.68 6.47 21.70
C SER A 200 -2.21 6.52 21.59
N VAL A 201 -2.88 7.45 22.27
CA VAL A 201 -4.33 7.63 22.17
C VAL A 201 -4.75 7.98 20.74
N ASP A 202 -4.02 8.85 20.06
CA ASP A 202 -4.35 9.23 18.69
C ASP A 202 -4.11 8.09 17.69
N LEU A 203 -3.07 7.28 17.88
CA LEU A 203 -2.86 6.05 17.13
C LEU A 203 -4.04 5.08 17.31
N LEU A 204 -4.49 4.86 18.55
CA LEU A 204 -5.63 3.97 18.82
C LEU A 204 -6.94 4.45 18.19
N LYS A 205 -7.17 5.76 18.11
CA LYS A 205 -8.31 6.33 17.38
C LYS A 205 -8.20 6.06 15.88
N ALA A 206 -7.02 6.30 15.30
CA ALA A 206 -6.76 6.04 13.88
C ALA A 206 -6.95 4.55 13.56
N MET A 207 -6.42 3.65 14.39
CA MET A 207 -6.61 2.21 14.23
C MET A 207 -8.09 1.83 14.21
N ARG A 208 -8.89 2.36 15.14
CA ARG A 208 -10.33 2.06 15.20
C ARG A 208 -11.08 2.54 13.95
N GLN A 209 -10.64 3.64 13.37
CA GLN A 209 -11.22 4.19 12.14
C GLN A 209 -10.80 3.36 10.91
N SER A 210 -9.51 3.05 10.77
CA SER A 210 -8.95 2.49 9.53
C SER A 210 -9.04 0.96 9.46
N PHE A 211 -8.79 0.25 10.57
CA PHE A 211 -8.87 -1.22 10.60
C PHE A 211 -10.29 -1.75 10.82
N GLY A 212 -11.21 -0.92 11.31
CA GLY A 212 -12.61 -1.30 11.52
C GLY A 212 -12.75 -2.63 12.29
N PRO A 213 -13.36 -3.68 11.72
CA PRO A 213 -13.59 -4.95 12.42
C PRO A 213 -12.29 -5.72 12.74
N TYR A 214 -11.18 -5.41 12.06
CA TYR A 214 -9.89 -6.06 12.33
C TYR A 214 -9.23 -5.57 13.62
N PHE A 215 -9.67 -4.45 14.19
CA PHE A 215 -9.24 -3.97 15.49
C PHE A 215 -10.45 -3.70 16.39
N ALA A 216 -10.77 -4.67 17.24
CA ALA A 216 -11.98 -4.67 18.05
C ALA A 216 -11.71 -5.08 19.52
N PRO A 217 -10.92 -4.28 20.28
CA PRO A 217 -10.78 -4.51 21.71
C PRO A 217 -12.13 -4.31 22.43
N GLU A 218 -12.38 -5.11 23.47
CA GLU A 218 -13.60 -5.00 24.29
C GLU A 218 -13.71 -3.61 24.95
N GLU A 219 -12.57 -3.07 25.36
CA GLU A 219 -12.45 -1.73 25.93
C GLU A 219 -11.28 -0.97 25.31
N MET A 220 -11.50 0.32 25.00
CA MET A 220 -10.44 1.25 24.57
C MET A 220 -9.65 1.79 25.76
N THR A 221 -9.15 0.88 26.60
CA THR A 221 -8.26 1.15 27.74
C THR A 221 -6.93 0.43 27.51
N PRO A 222 -5.82 0.82 28.18
CA PRO A 222 -4.56 0.08 28.06
C PRO A 222 -4.72 -1.42 28.37
N VAL A 223 -5.57 -1.77 29.35
CA VAL A 223 -5.87 -3.16 29.71
C VAL A 223 -6.66 -3.87 28.60
N GLY A 224 -7.72 -3.24 28.07
CA GLY A 224 -8.54 -3.83 27.01
C GLY A 224 -7.80 -4.00 25.69
N VAL A 225 -7.03 -2.98 25.27
CA VAL A 225 -6.14 -3.05 24.11
C VAL A 225 -5.05 -4.10 24.32
N GLY A 226 -4.47 -4.14 25.52
CA GLY A 226 -3.50 -5.17 25.89
C GLY A 226 -4.08 -6.58 25.77
N ALA A 227 -5.26 -6.84 26.35
CA ALA A 227 -5.90 -8.15 26.27
C ALA A 227 -6.29 -8.54 24.85
N TRP A 228 -6.66 -7.58 24.00
CA TRP A 228 -6.85 -7.80 22.57
C TRP A 228 -5.52 -8.18 21.90
N TYR A 229 -4.46 -7.40 22.13
CA TYR A 229 -3.14 -7.68 21.57
C TYR A 229 -2.62 -9.07 21.94
N ASP A 230 -2.76 -9.50 23.19
CA ASP A 230 -2.31 -10.85 23.62
C ASP A 230 -3.00 -11.99 22.85
N LYS A 231 -4.25 -11.78 22.42
CA LYS A 231 -5.00 -12.76 21.61
C LYS A 231 -4.54 -12.76 20.15
N HIS A 232 -4.01 -11.64 19.67
CA HIS A 232 -3.71 -11.37 18.26
C HIS A 232 -2.22 -11.25 17.94
N VAL A 233 -1.34 -11.32 18.94
CA VAL A 233 0.11 -11.22 18.77
C VAL A 233 0.67 -12.29 17.82
N GLY A 234 0.06 -13.48 17.82
CA GLY A 234 0.40 -14.55 16.88
C GLY A 234 0.09 -14.22 15.43
N ASP A 235 -0.87 -13.33 15.16
CA ASP A 235 -1.28 -12.97 13.80
C ASP A 235 -0.17 -12.19 13.07
N ALA A 236 0.61 -11.38 13.80
CA ALA A 236 1.80 -10.72 13.23
C ALA A 236 2.86 -11.74 12.80
N ALA A 237 3.05 -12.81 13.56
CA ALA A 237 3.97 -13.88 13.19
C ALA A 237 3.48 -14.66 11.95
N VAL A 238 2.18 -14.99 11.91
CA VAL A 238 1.55 -15.66 10.75
C VAL A 238 1.68 -14.81 9.49
N MET A 239 1.46 -13.49 9.59
CA MET A 239 1.66 -12.55 8.50
C MET A 239 3.10 -12.59 7.98
N MET A 240 4.10 -12.48 8.87
CA MET A 240 5.50 -12.50 8.45
C MET A 240 5.90 -13.84 7.82
N ASP A 241 5.43 -14.97 8.37
CA ASP A 241 5.69 -16.29 7.78
C ASP A 241 5.10 -16.42 6.38
N ALA A 242 3.87 -15.91 6.17
CA ALA A 242 3.23 -15.91 4.86
C ALA A 242 4.02 -15.03 3.87
N LEU A 243 4.42 -13.82 4.25
CA LEU A 243 5.19 -12.91 3.39
C LEU A 243 6.57 -13.48 3.03
N VAL A 244 7.29 -14.06 4.00
CA VAL A 244 8.59 -14.72 3.75
C VAL A 244 8.42 -15.93 2.83
N SER A 245 7.38 -16.73 3.01
CA SER A 245 7.14 -17.91 2.16
C SER A 245 6.92 -17.57 0.68
N LEU A 246 6.44 -16.35 0.41
CA LEU A 246 6.23 -15.80 -0.92
C LEU A 246 7.41 -14.95 -1.41
N GLY A 247 8.46 -14.79 -0.61
CA GLY A 247 9.63 -13.97 -0.94
C GLY A 247 9.36 -12.46 -0.91
N LEU A 248 8.27 -12.02 -0.30
CA LEU A 248 7.87 -10.61 -0.18
C LEU A 248 8.50 -9.93 1.04
N GLU A 249 9.07 -10.72 1.96
CA GLU A 249 9.78 -10.24 3.14
C GLU A 249 11.02 -11.08 3.41
N SER A 250 11.96 -10.50 4.16
CA SER A 250 13.16 -11.20 4.61
C SER A 250 12.91 -12.00 5.89
N GLN A 251 13.65 -13.10 6.06
CA GLN A 251 13.63 -13.86 7.32
C GLN A 251 14.11 -13.00 8.51
N GLU A 252 15.04 -12.07 8.27
CA GLU A 252 15.55 -11.15 9.30
C GLU A 252 14.44 -10.22 9.81
N SER A 253 13.65 -9.62 8.89
CA SER A 253 12.47 -8.82 9.23
C SER A 253 11.48 -9.64 10.06
N ALA A 254 11.21 -10.88 9.62
CA ALA A 254 10.27 -11.76 10.29
C ALA A 254 10.73 -12.14 11.71
N ASP A 255 12.01 -12.45 11.88
CA ASP A 255 12.58 -12.81 13.17
C ASP A 255 12.54 -11.61 14.14
N LEU A 256 12.84 -10.39 13.64
CA LEU A 256 12.74 -9.18 14.43
C LEU A 256 11.31 -8.88 14.90
N VAL A 257 10.33 -8.99 13.99
CA VAL A 257 8.91 -8.83 14.34
C VAL A 257 8.49 -9.82 15.42
N LYS A 258 8.88 -11.10 15.27
CA LYS A 258 8.56 -12.15 16.25
C LYS A 258 9.26 -11.92 17.59
N GLU A 259 10.49 -11.42 17.58
CA GLU A 259 11.21 -11.08 18.81
C GLU A 259 10.47 -9.95 19.56
N VAL A 260 10.13 -8.86 18.85
CA VAL A 260 9.40 -7.72 19.44
C VAL A 260 8.02 -8.13 19.95
N ALA A 261 7.29 -8.92 19.15
CA ALA A 261 5.97 -9.39 19.50
C ALA A 261 5.94 -10.22 20.79
N ASN A 262 7.04 -10.94 21.09
CA ASN A 262 7.16 -11.75 22.29
C ASN A 262 7.77 -11.00 23.50
N GLU A 263 8.05 -9.70 23.39
CA GLU A 263 8.56 -8.94 24.53
C GLU A 263 7.50 -8.82 25.64
N PRO A 264 7.87 -9.06 26.91
CA PRO A 264 6.95 -8.86 28.01
C PRO A 264 6.51 -7.39 28.09
N ARG A 265 5.21 -7.19 28.27
CA ARG A 265 4.63 -5.88 28.59
C ARG A 265 5.06 -5.50 30.01
N ALA A 266 5.54 -4.27 30.17
CA ALA A 266 6.01 -3.73 31.45
C ALA A 266 4.84 -3.40 32.40
#